data_AF-A0A915ME20-F1
#
_entry.id   AF-A0A915ME20-F1
#
_cell.length_a   1.000
_cell.length_b   1.000
_cell.length_c   1.000
_cell.angle_alpha   90.00
_cell.angle_beta   90.00
_cell.angle_gamma   90.00
#
_symmetry.space_group_name_H-M   'P 1'
#
loop_
_entity.id
_entity.type
_entity.pdbx_description
1 polymer ?
#
loop_
_entity_poly.entity_id
_entity_poly.type
_entity_poly.pdbx_seq_one_letter_code
_entity_poly.pdbx_strand_id
1 'polypeptide(L)'
;PFTSESKRMGIIVRDEHTDEVSLIMKGADTVMAQMVQYNDWLDEECSNMAREGLRTLVVAKKVLSKEQLADFEREYHRAKMTVTDRMENMAAVVRLLENDLQLLCLTGVED
;
A
#
# COMPACT_ATOMS: atom_id res chain seq x y z
N PRO A 1 -7.61 -2.88 3.25
CA PRO A 1 -8.02 -4.28 2.96
C PRO A 1 -7.89 -4.58 1.46
N PHE A 2 -7.79 -5.86 1.07
CA PHE A 2 -7.77 -6.24 -0.35
C PHE A 2 -9.17 -6.18 -0.95
N THR A 3 -9.30 -5.62 -2.15
CA THR A 3 -10.47 -5.79 -3.01
C THR A 3 -10.01 -6.07 -4.44
N SER A 4 -10.82 -6.77 -5.23
CA SER A 4 -10.53 -7.03 -6.64
C SER A 4 -10.41 -5.74 -7.46
N GLU A 5 -11.09 -4.67 -7.03
CA GLU A 5 -11.02 -3.34 -7.63
C GLU A 5 -9.72 -2.62 -7.28
N SER A 6 -9.28 -2.68 -6.01
CA SER A 6 -8.05 -1.99 -5.58
C SER A 6 -6.78 -2.73 -6.00
N LYS A 7 -6.85 -4.06 -6.14
CA LYS A 7 -5.72 -4.98 -6.43
C LYS A 7 -4.51 -4.78 -5.51
N ARG A 8 -4.75 -4.28 -4.31
CA ARG A 8 -3.73 -3.98 -3.30
C ARG A 8 -4.31 -4.06 -1.90
N MET A 9 -3.44 -4.24 -0.91
CA MET A 9 -3.79 -4.16 0.49
C MET A 9 -2.63 -3.61 1.30
N GLY A 10 -2.94 -2.98 2.42
CA GLY A 10 -1.94 -2.52 3.37
C GLY A 10 -2.37 -2.70 4.81
N ILE A 11 -1.36 -2.68 5.68
CA ILE A 11 -1.48 -2.69 7.14
C ILE A 11 -0.60 -1.60 7.73
N ILE A 12 -1.06 -0.97 8.80
CA ILE A 12 -0.23 -0.09 9.62
C ILE A 12 0.30 -0.91 10.77
N VAL A 13 1.62 -0.90 10.95
CA VAL A 13 2.32 -1.62 12.01
C VAL A 13 3.16 -0.64 12.81
N ARG A 14 3.38 -0.97 14.07
CA ARG A 14 4.34 -0.29 14.95
C ARG A 14 5.41 -1.30 15.32
N ASP A 15 6.66 -0.92 15.12
CA ASP A 15 7.81 -1.69 15.57
C ASP A 15 7.96 -1.55 17.10
N GLU A 16 8.03 -2.66 17.82
CA GLU A 16 8.04 -2.68 19.28
C GLU A 16 9.38 -2.22 19.90
N HIS A 17 10.45 -2.14 19.11
CA HIS A 17 11.79 -1.80 19.60
C HIS A 17 12.16 -0.36 19.29
N THR A 18 11.74 0.14 18.12
CA THR A 18 12.05 1.49 17.63
C THR A 18 10.88 2.47 17.77
N ASP A 19 9.68 1.96 18.10
CA ASP A 19 8.43 2.73 18.12
C ASP A 19 8.04 3.33 16.74
N GLU A 20 8.73 2.89 15.67
CA GLU A 20 8.48 3.35 14.31
C GLU A 20 7.13 2.84 13.81
N VAL A 21 6.28 3.75 13.33
CA VAL A 21 5.00 3.41 12.71
C VAL A 21 5.16 3.43 11.21
N SER A 22 4.69 2.38 10.55
CA SER A 22 4.81 2.25 9.10
C SER A 22 3.56 1.65 8.47
N LEU A 23 3.16 2.21 7.33
CA LEU A 23 2.25 1.56 6.39
C LEU A 23 3.05 0.59 5.52
N ILE A 24 2.70 -0.69 5.57
CA ILE A 24 3.23 -1.71 4.66
C ILE A 24 2.12 -2.08 3.68
N MET A 25 2.44 -2.06 2.39
CA MET A 25 1.52 -2.37 1.31
C MET A 25 2.05 -3.47 0.41
N LYS A 26 1.14 -4.30 -0.09
CA LYS A 26 1.39 -5.22 -1.20
C LYS A 26 0.29 -5.12 -2.25
N GLY A 27 0.64 -5.27 -3.52
CA GLY A 27 -0.33 -5.23 -4.61
C GLY A 27 0.24 -5.59 -5.96
N ALA A 28 -0.62 -5.58 -6.98
CA ALA A 28 -0.20 -5.74 -8.37
C ALA A 28 0.78 -4.62 -8.78
N ASP A 29 1.76 -4.97 -9.60
CA ASP A 29 2.74 -4.06 -10.19
C ASP A 29 2.11 -2.83 -10.85
N THR A 30 1.11 -3.04 -11.71
CA THR A 30 0.36 -1.99 -12.42
C THR A 30 -0.29 -0.95 -11.50
N VAL A 31 -0.60 -1.33 -10.26
CA VAL A 31 -1.20 -0.44 -9.26
C VAL A 31 -0.14 0.17 -8.36
N MET A 32 0.81 -0.64 -7.89
CA MET A 32 1.83 -0.22 -6.95
C MET A 32 2.86 0.71 -7.60
N ALA A 33 3.18 0.55 -8.88
CA ALA A 33 4.13 1.40 -9.62
C ALA A 33 3.77 2.89 -9.59
N GLN A 34 2.48 3.23 -9.47
CA GLN A 34 2.03 4.63 -9.37
C GLN A 34 2.13 5.21 -7.95
N MET A 35 2.32 4.35 -6.94
CA MET A 35 2.32 4.71 -5.51
C MET A 35 3.71 4.65 -4.90
N VAL A 36 4.62 3.86 -5.50
CA VAL A 36 6.01 3.82 -5.09
C VAL A 36 6.80 5.00 -5.66
N GLN A 37 7.84 5.38 -4.94
CA GLN A 37 8.87 6.27 -5.45
C GLN A 37 9.49 5.65 -6.71
N TYR A 38 9.78 6.50 -7.70
CA TYR A 38 10.34 6.07 -8.97
C TYR A 38 11.56 5.16 -8.78
N ASN A 39 11.56 4.01 -9.45
CA ASN A 39 12.63 3.05 -9.39
C ASN A 39 12.72 2.26 -10.71
N ASP A 40 13.75 2.54 -11.52
CA ASP A 40 14.00 1.88 -12.81
C ASP A 40 14.01 0.35 -12.70
N TRP A 41 14.54 -0.17 -11.59
CA TRP A 41 14.67 -1.60 -11.35
C TRP A 41 13.31 -2.31 -11.25
N LEU A 42 12.27 -1.63 -10.73
CA LEU A 42 10.96 -2.25 -10.55
C LEU A 42 10.33 -2.62 -11.89
N ASP A 43 10.33 -1.69 -12.85
CA ASP A 43 9.69 -1.90 -14.15
C ASP A 43 10.41 -2.98 -14.96
N GLU A 44 11.74 -3.01 -14.87
CA GLU A 44 12.56 -4.03 -15.52
C GLU A 44 12.28 -5.43 -14.94
N GLU A 45 12.31 -5.58 -13.61
CA GLU A 45 12.12 -6.90 -12.99
C GLU A 45 10.68 -7.40 -13.09
N CYS A 46 9.68 -6.51 -13.01
CA CYS A 46 8.29 -6.88 -13.30
C CYS A 46 8.17 -7.44 -14.72
N SER A 47 8.86 -6.83 -15.68
CA SER A 47 8.89 -7.29 -17.08
C SER A 47 9.66 -8.60 -17.28
N ASN A 48 10.71 -8.85 -16.49
CA ASN A 48 11.45 -10.13 -16.48
C ASN A 48 10.55 -11.25 -15.93
N MET A 49 9.96 -11.07 -14.75
CA MET A 49 9.12 -12.07 -14.10
C MET A 49 7.86 -12.40 -14.92
N ALA A 50 7.24 -11.39 -15.55
CA ALA A 50 6.10 -11.61 -16.43
C ALA A 50 6.46 -12.47 -17.66
N ARG A 51 7.68 -12.32 -18.21
CA ARG A 51 8.17 -13.17 -19.31
C ARG A 51 8.38 -14.63 -18.89
N GLU A 52 8.67 -14.84 -17.62
CA GLU A 52 8.78 -16.18 -17.02
C GLU A 52 7.40 -16.76 -16.61
N GLY A 53 6.31 -16.01 -16.78
CA GLY A 53 4.95 -16.45 -16.45
C GLY A 53 4.60 -16.35 -14.96
N LEU A 54 5.42 -15.67 -14.16
CA LEU A 54 5.22 -15.53 -12.72
C LEU A 54 4.20 -14.43 -12.41
N ARG A 55 3.37 -14.65 -11.37
CA ARG A 55 2.50 -13.62 -10.81
C ARG A 55 3.30 -12.72 -9.88
N THR A 56 3.41 -11.45 -10.24
CA THR A 56 4.19 -10.44 -9.51
C THR A 56 3.35 -9.77 -8.41
N LEU A 57 3.96 -9.57 -7.24
CA LEU A 57 3.46 -8.65 -6.22
C LEU A 57 4.58 -7.72 -5.77
N VAL A 58 4.27 -6.43 -5.75
CA VAL A 58 5.16 -5.39 -5.25
C VAL A 58 4.86 -5.15 -3.79
N VAL A 59 5.90 -5.12 -2.96
CA VAL A 59 5.81 -4.78 -1.53
C VAL A 59 6.55 -3.48 -1.27
N ALA A 60 5.88 -2.55 -0.62
CA ALA A 60 6.42 -1.23 -0.33
C ALA A 60 6.01 -0.75 1.06
N LYS A 61 6.75 0.23 1.60
CA LYS A 61 6.59 0.76 2.94
C LYS A 61 6.58 2.29 2.93
N LYS A 62 5.81 2.90 3.81
CA LYS A 62 5.92 4.31 4.14
C LYS A 62 5.98 4.48 5.64
N VAL A 63 7.03 5.13 6.13
CA VAL A 63 7.13 5.52 7.54
C VAL A 63 6.16 6.66 7.78
N LEU A 64 5.37 6.57 8.84
CA LEU A 64 4.37 7.56 9.21
C LEU A 64 4.86 8.32 10.44
N SER A 65 4.79 9.65 10.38
CA SER A 65 4.93 10.46 11.58
C SER A 65 3.76 10.22 12.53
N LYS A 66 3.96 10.55 13.82
CA LYS A 66 2.88 10.47 14.83
C LYS A 66 1.68 11.34 14.44
N GLU A 67 1.93 12.49 13.84
CA GLU A 67 0.90 13.41 13.34
C GLU A 67 0.13 12.80 12.17
N GLN A 68 0.82 12.24 11.17
CA GLN A 68 0.19 11.56 10.04
C GLN A 68 -0.69 10.39 10.48
N LEU A 69 -0.22 9.60 11.46
CA LEU A 69 -1.01 8.51 12.02
C LEU A 69 -2.26 9.04 12.75
N ALA A 70 -2.10 10.04 13.62
CA ALA A 70 -3.22 10.60 14.37
C ALA A 70 -4.27 11.25 13.46
N ASP A 71 -3.84 11.94 12.41
CA ASP A 71 -4.72 12.51 11.39
C ASP A 71 -5.45 11.43 10.61
N PHE A 72 -4.74 10.39 10.17
CA PHE A 72 -5.35 9.24 9.51
C PHE A 72 -6.40 8.56 10.39
N GLU A 73 -6.08 8.27 11.66
CA GLU A 73 -7.01 7.63 12.60
C GLU A 73 -8.27 8.47 12.82
N ARG A 74 -8.11 9.79 12.97
CA ARG A 74 -9.24 10.73 13.11
C ARG A 74 -10.14 10.72 11.88
N GLU A 75 -9.57 10.89 10.69
CA GLU A 75 -10.33 10.93 9.44
C GLU A 75 -10.96 9.57 9.13
N TYR A 76 -10.25 8.48 9.39
CA TYR A 76 -10.74 7.12 9.17
C TYR A 76 -11.88 6.78 10.13
N HIS A 77 -11.78 7.20 11.40
CA HIS A 77 -12.86 7.08 12.36
C HIS A 77 -14.10 7.88 11.93
N ARG A 78 -13.91 9.13 11.48
CA ARG A 78 -15.01 9.95 10.94
C ARG A 78 -15.69 9.27 9.76
N ALA A 79 -14.92 8.76 8.80
CA ALA A 79 -15.44 8.02 7.65
C ALA A 79 -16.19 6.75 8.06
N LYS A 80 -15.69 6.02 9.06
CA LYS A 80 -16.33 4.81 9.58
C LYS A 80 -17.69 5.09 10.25
N MET A 81 -17.86 6.28 10.82
CA MET A 81 -19.11 6.71 11.47
C MET A 81 -20.16 7.24 10.48
N THR A 82 -19.84 7.39 9.18
CA THR A 82 -20.85 7.83 8.20
C THR A 82 -21.91 6.75 7.96
N VAL A 83 -23.15 7.19 7.79
CA VAL A 83 -24.30 6.31 7.51
C VAL A 83 -24.33 5.96 6.02
N THR A 84 -24.09 6.93 5.16
CA THR A 84 -24.03 6.78 3.69
C THR A 84 -22.59 6.59 3.23
N ASP A 85 -22.40 5.79 2.18
CA ASP A 85 -21.14 5.59 1.44
C ASP A 85 -19.91 5.29 2.31
N ARG A 86 -20.14 4.63 3.45
CA ARG A 86 -19.10 4.35 4.46
C ARG A 86 -17.85 3.70 3.86
N MET A 87 -18.03 2.68 3.02
CA MET A 87 -16.90 1.97 2.41
C MET A 87 -16.09 2.86 1.48
N GLU A 88 -16.75 3.71 0.69
CA GLU A 88 -16.09 4.63 -0.23
C GLU A 88 -15.35 5.75 0.52
N ASN A 89 -15.99 6.32 1.55
CA ASN A 89 -15.36 7.31 2.42
C ASN A 89 -14.11 6.76 3.11
N MET A 90 -14.20 5.52 3.63
CA MET A 90 -13.05 4.87 4.26
C MET A 90 -11.94 4.60 3.24
N ALA A 91 -12.28 4.14 2.02
CA ALA A 91 -11.32 3.94 0.95
C ALA A 91 -10.64 5.27 0.53
N ALA A 92 -11.38 6.37 0.50
CA ALA A 92 -10.83 7.69 0.22
C ALA A 92 -9.79 8.12 1.25
N VAL A 93 -10.04 7.90 2.54
CA VAL A 93 -9.06 8.19 3.61
C VAL A 93 -7.82 7.31 3.49
N VAL A 94 -7.99 6.02 3.16
CA VAL A 94 -6.85 5.11 2.94
C VAL A 94 -5.96 5.61 1.80
N ARG A 95 -6.54 6.05 0.67
CA ARG A 95 -5.81 6.59 -0.48
C ARG A 95 -4.89 7.77 -0.14
N LEU A 96 -5.17 8.53 0.92
CA LEU A 96 -4.31 9.64 1.37
C LEU A 96 -2.92 9.18 1.82
N LEU A 97 -2.78 7.92 2.25
CA LEU A 97 -1.50 7.36 2.66
C LEU A 97 -0.78 6.59 1.52
N GLU A 98 -1.49 6.27 0.43
CA GLU A 98 -1.02 5.41 -0.67
C GLU A 98 -0.23 6.21 -1.73
N ASN A 99 0.81 6.92 -1.30
CA ASN A 99 1.71 7.69 -2.16
C ASN A 99 3.12 7.73 -1.55
N ASP A 100 4.13 7.98 -2.37
CA ASP A 100 5.54 8.08 -1.97
C ASP A 100 6.03 6.88 -1.13
N LEU A 101 5.57 5.68 -1.50
CA LEU A 101 5.98 4.45 -0.83
C LEU A 101 7.42 4.08 -1.23
N GLN A 102 8.25 3.70 -0.28
CA GLN A 102 9.56 3.12 -0.53
C GLN A 102 9.40 1.66 -0.96
N LEU A 103 9.92 1.31 -2.14
CA LEU A 103 9.97 -0.08 -2.60
C LEU A 103 10.81 -0.93 -1.63
N LEU A 104 10.27 -2.06 -1.18
CA LEU A 104 10.99 -3.02 -0.35
C LEU A 104 11.43 -4.24 -1.15
N CYS A 105 10.51 -4.86 -1.88
CA CYS A 105 10.80 -6.02 -2.70
C CYS A 105 9.72 -6.27 -3.77
N LEU A 106 10.07 -7.13 -4.71
CA LEU A 106 9.19 -7.73 -5.70
C LEU A 106 9.18 -9.25 -5.47
N THR A 107 8.00 -9.87 -5.50
CA THR A 107 7.86 -11.32 -5.40
C THR A 107 7.26 -11.87 -6.69
N GLY A 108 7.81 -12.97 -7.22
CA GLY A 108 7.21 -13.76 -8.29
C GLY A 108 6.67 -15.07 -7.73
N VAL A 109 5.42 -15.40 -8.02
CA VAL A 109 4.76 -16.64 -7.56
C VAL A 109 4.30 -17.43 -8.77
N GLU A 110 4.68 -18.70 -8.82
CA GLU A 110 4.17 -19.67 -9.81
C GLU A 110 2.78 -20.18 -9.35
N ASP A 111 1.92 -20.50 -10.32
CA ASP A 111 0.54 -20.95 -10.05
C ASP A 111 0.44 -22.36 -9.44
#